data_AF-A0A536SVU7-F1
#
_entry.id   AF-A0A536SVU7-F1
#
_cell.length_a   1.000
_cell.length_b   1.000
_cell.length_c   1.000
_cell.angle_alpha   90.00
_cell.angle_beta   90.00
_cell.angle_gamma   90.00
#
_symmetry.space_group_name_H-M   'P 1'
#
loop_
_entity.id
_entity.type
_entity.pdbx_description
1 polymer ?
#
loop_
_entity_poly.entity_id
_entity_poly.type
_entity_poly.pdbx_seq_one_letter_code
_entity_poly.pdbx_strand_id
1 'polypeptide(L)'
;MKFALTSLLLLAGGLAACSTNPITGRSQLIGLVSEGEALQGSAKAYQQMMTDLDKKQKIEKPGEKDSPRVQKVQEITDRLIAQAIKFRPDSAGWRWEVKVINDPKTVNAFCMAGGKMAIYTGMWEQLKPTDDELAQV
;
A
#
# COMPACT_ATOMS: atom_id res chain seq x y z
N MET A 1 -22.46 41.30 14.86
CA MET A 1 -22.01 40.46 16.01
C MET A 1 -22.32 38.97 15.83
N LYS A 2 -23.52 38.55 15.41
CA LYS A 2 -23.84 37.11 15.19
C LYS A 2 -22.94 36.39 14.17
N PHE A 3 -22.62 37.03 13.04
CA PHE A 3 -21.73 36.46 12.01
C PHE A 3 -20.26 36.32 12.44
N ALA A 4 -19.78 37.18 13.35
CA ALA A 4 -18.42 37.07 13.89
C ALA A 4 -18.28 35.88 14.86
N LEU A 5 -19.36 35.55 15.58
CA LEU A 5 -19.40 34.41 16.49
C LEU A 5 -19.42 33.07 15.74
N THR A 6 -20.18 32.98 14.62
CA THR A 6 -20.22 31.77 13.79
C THR A 6 -18.90 31.48 13.09
N SER A 7 -18.22 32.51 12.56
CA SER A 7 -16.89 32.34 11.95
C SER A 7 -15.81 31.91 12.96
N LEU A 8 -15.91 32.38 14.22
CA LEU A 8 -14.99 32.00 15.28
C LEU A 8 -15.20 30.55 15.76
N LEU A 9 -16.45 30.06 15.78
CA LEU A 9 -16.77 28.66 16.09
C LEU A 9 -16.30 27.68 15.00
N LEU A 10 -16.42 28.05 13.72
CA LEU A 10 -15.91 27.26 12.59
C LEU A 10 -14.37 27.18 12.59
N LEU A 11 -13.70 28.28 12.97
CA LEU A 11 -12.23 28.31 13.06
C LEU A 11 -11.71 27.52 14.28
N ALA A 12 -12.46 27.51 15.39
CA ALA A 12 -12.13 26.72 16.58
C ALA A 12 -12.32 25.20 16.37
N GLY A 13 -13.30 24.79 15.56
CA GLY A 13 -13.52 23.38 15.21
C GLY A 13 -12.42 22.76 14.33
N GLY A 14 -11.78 23.57 13.47
CA GLY A 14 -10.70 23.11 12.59
C GLY A 14 -9.39 22.74 13.30
N LEU A 15 -9.11 23.35 14.47
CA LEU A 15 -7.90 23.09 15.25
C LEU A 15 -7.97 21.80 16.08
N ALA A 16 -9.17 21.26 16.31
CA ALA A 16 -9.39 20.01 17.04
C ALA A 16 -9.24 18.73 16.19
N ALA A 17 -9.08 18.87 14.87
CA ALA A 17 -8.96 17.73 13.96
C ALA A 17 -7.53 17.14 13.89
N CYS A 18 -6.53 17.80 14.48
CA CYS A 18 -5.19 17.25 14.62
C CYS A 18 -5.17 16.24 15.77
N SER A 19 -4.94 14.97 15.44
CA SER A 19 -4.79 13.87 16.40
C SER A 19 -3.49 13.12 16.13
N THR A 20 -2.98 12.44 17.17
CA THR A 20 -1.68 11.76 17.12
C THR A 20 -1.88 10.32 16.71
N ASN A 21 -1.12 9.87 15.70
CA ASN A 21 -1.21 8.51 15.21
C ASN A 21 -0.66 7.55 16.29
N PRO A 22 -1.46 6.58 16.78
CA PRO A 22 -1.05 5.71 17.88
C PRO A 22 0.10 4.77 17.51
N ILE A 23 0.35 4.55 16.21
CA ILE A 23 1.42 3.70 15.71
C ILE A 23 2.70 4.50 15.46
N THR A 24 2.60 5.67 14.83
CA THR A 24 3.79 6.45 14.40
C THR A 24 4.13 7.64 15.30
N GLY A 25 3.23 8.03 16.21
CA GLY A 25 3.38 9.22 17.05
C GLY A 25 3.28 10.56 16.30
N ARG A 26 2.96 10.55 15.00
CA ARG A 26 2.87 11.77 14.19
C ARG A 26 1.54 12.47 14.41
N SER A 27 1.57 13.79 14.61
CA SER A 27 0.37 14.63 14.58
C SER A 27 -0.11 14.81 13.14
N GLN A 28 -1.33 14.37 12.86
CA GLN A 28 -1.94 14.45 11.54
C GLN A 28 -3.46 14.62 11.68
N LEU A 29 -4.15 14.96 10.59
CA LEU A 29 -5.60 15.03 10.57
C LEU A 29 -6.19 13.61 10.56
N ILE A 30 -6.28 12.98 11.73
CA ILE A 30 -6.87 11.64 11.90
C ILE A 30 -8.37 11.82 12.09
N GLY A 31 -9.17 11.44 11.10
CA GLY A 31 -10.63 11.46 11.23
C GLY A 31 -11.42 11.74 9.95
N LEU A 32 -10.77 12.12 8.84
CA LEU A 32 -11.48 12.30 7.56
C LEU A 32 -11.88 10.98 6.90
N VAL A 33 -11.07 9.94 7.09
CA VAL A 33 -11.32 8.58 6.63
C VAL A 33 -10.92 7.65 7.76
N SER A 34 -11.84 6.78 8.17
CA SER A 34 -11.54 5.75 9.16
C SER A 34 -10.59 4.71 8.57
N GLU A 35 -9.87 4.01 9.44
CA GLU A 35 -9.00 2.94 8.97
C GLU A 35 -9.78 1.85 8.21
N GLY A 36 -10.95 1.47 8.71
CA GLY A 36 -11.81 0.48 8.06
C GLY A 36 -12.23 0.90 6.64
N GLU A 37 -12.57 2.16 6.44
CA GLU A 37 -12.88 2.71 5.12
C GLU A 37 -11.64 2.70 4.21
N ALA A 38 -10.47 3.05 4.73
CA ALA A 38 -9.22 3.00 3.97
C ALA A 38 -8.86 1.57 3.55
N LEU A 39 -9.02 0.60 4.45
CA LEU A 39 -8.81 -0.83 4.18
C LEU A 39 -9.78 -1.34 3.11
N GLN A 40 -11.07 -1.05 3.25
CA GLN A 40 -12.09 -1.50 2.29
C GLN A 40 -11.92 -0.83 0.92
N GLY A 41 -11.69 0.48 0.90
CA GLY A 41 -11.45 1.24 -0.32
C GLY A 41 -10.21 0.75 -1.06
N SER A 42 -9.12 0.50 -0.32
CA SER A 42 -7.88 -0.04 -0.88
C SER A 42 -8.07 -1.44 -1.46
N ALA A 43 -8.74 -2.33 -0.73
CA ALA A 43 -9.02 -3.69 -1.21
C ALA A 43 -9.84 -3.69 -2.50
N LYS A 44 -10.88 -2.84 -2.58
CA LYS A 44 -11.73 -2.72 -3.78
C LYS A 44 -10.95 -2.18 -4.98
N ALA A 45 -10.21 -1.09 -4.79
CA ALA A 45 -9.43 -0.48 -5.88
C ALA A 45 -8.33 -1.42 -6.39
N TYR A 46 -7.64 -2.11 -5.46
CA TYR A 46 -6.64 -3.11 -5.79
C TYR A 46 -7.24 -4.26 -6.60
N GLN A 47 -8.34 -4.86 -6.13
CA GLN A 47 -9.00 -5.96 -6.82
C GLN A 47 -9.42 -5.56 -8.24
N GLN A 48 -9.99 -4.36 -8.41
CA GLN A 48 -10.39 -3.86 -9.71
C GLN A 48 -9.18 -3.72 -10.65
N MET A 49 -8.10 -3.09 -10.18
CA MET A 49 -6.87 -2.93 -10.96
C MET A 49 -6.25 -4.27 -11.37
N MET A 50 -6.11 -5.21 -10.43
CA MET A 50 -5.52 -6.52 -10.70
C MET A 50 -6.38 -7.34 -11.67
N THR A 51 -7.71 -7.25 -11.54
CA THR A 51 -8.64 -7.91 -12.48
C THR A 51 -8.47 -7.37 -13.90
N ASP A 52 -8.36 -6.05 -14.07
CA ASP A 52 -8.22 -5.44 -15.39
C ASP A 52 -6.84 -5.70 -16.01
N LEU A 53 -5.79 -5.82 -15.20
CA LEU A 53 -4.46 -6.22 -15.65
C LEU A 53 -4.39 -7.70 -16.02
N ASP A 54 -5.01 -8.59 -15.23
CA ASP A 54 -5.02 -10.04 -15.52
C ASP A 54 -5.80 -10.35 -16.80
N LYS A 55 -6.91 -9.65 -17.06
CA LYS A 55 -7.63 -9.71 -18.36
C LYS A 55 -6.73 -9.35 -19.55
N LYS A 56 -5.76 -8.46 -19.34
CA LYS A 56 -4.75 -8.06 -20.33
C LYS A 56 -3.50 -8.94 -20.31
N GLN A 57 -3.51 -10.02 -19.52
CA GLN A 57 -2.38 -10.92 -19.29
C GLN A 57 -1.11 -10.17 -18.82
N LYS A 58 -1.31 -9.12 -18.01
CA LYS A 58 -0.24 -8.29 -17.45
C LYS A 58 0.15 -8.66 -16.02
N ILE A 59 -0.30 -9.80 -15.51
CA ILE A 59 0.08 -10.30 -14.18
C ILE A 59 0.90 -11.57 -14.38
N GLU A 60 2.14 -11.57 -13.92
CA GLU A 60 2.97 -12.78 -13.94
C GLU A 60 2.42 -13.80 -12.92
N LYS A 61 2.37 -15.08 -13.31
CA LYS A 61 1.85 -16.16 -12.46
C LYS A 61 2.95 -17.12 -12.02
N PRO A 62 2.86 -17.70 -10.80
CA PRO A 62 3.75 -18.77 -10.39
C PRO A 62 3.74 -19.94 -11.39
N GLY A 63 4.92 -20.40 -11.81
CA GLY A 63 5.09 -21.52 -12.74
C GLY A 63 5.15 -21.14 -14.23
N GLU A 64 4.97 -19.87 -14.61
CA GLU A 64 5.26 -19.40 -15.97
C GLU A 64 6.77 -19.27 -16.22
N LYS A 65 7.21 -19.24 -17.49
CA LYS A 65 8.64 -19.24 -17.87
C LYS A 65 9.43 -18.05 -17.29
N ASP A 66 8.74 -16.96 -16.93
CA ASP A 66 9.25 -15.75 -16.28
C ASP A 66 8.84 -15.63 -14.79
N SER A 67 8.43 -16.74 -14.16
CA SER A 67 8.01 -16.84 -12.75
C SER A 67 9.09 -16.68 -11.66
N PRO A 68 10.43 -16.68 -11.87
CA PRO A 68 11.34 -16.59 -10.72
C PRO A 68 11.18 -15.26 -9.96
N ARG A 69 10.72 -14.19 -10.63
CA ARG A 69 10.40 -12.91 -9.98
C ARG A 69 9.27 -13.05 -8.97
N VAL A 70 8.19 -13.72 -9.34
CA VAL A 70 7.03 -13.89 -8.46
C VAL A 70 7.42 -14.63 -7.18
N GLN A 71 8.21 -15.71 -7.30
CA GLN A 71 8.72 -16.45 -6.14
C GLN A 71 9.63 -15.56 -5.28
N LYS A 72 10.55 -14.83 -5.91
CA LYS A 72 11.48 -13.95 -5.22
C LYS A 72 10.78 -12.82 -4.47
N VAL A 73 9.82 -12.16 -5.12
CA VAL A 73 9.01 -11.11 -4.51
C VAL A 73 8.21 -11.67 -3.33
N GLN A 74 7.66 -12.88 -3.46
CA GLN A 74 6.97 -13.52 -2.35
C GLN A 74 7.91 -13.77 -1.16
N GLU A 75 9.10 -14.34 -1.39
CA GLU A 75 10.10 -14.60 -0.34
C GLU A 75 10.51 -13.31 0.41
N ILE A 76 10.81 -12.24 -0.32
CA ILE A 76 11.16 -10.94 0.25
C ILE A 76 9.98 -10.38 1.05
N THR A 77 8.79 -10.39 0.45
CA THR A 77 7.58 -9.85 1.06
C THR A 77 7.21 -10.60 2.34
N ASP A 78 7.32 -11.92 2.38
CA ASP A 78 7.03 -12.73 3.57
C ASP A 78 7.96 -12.38 4.75
N ARG A 79 9.25 -12.15 4.46
CA ARG A 79 10.23 -11.68 5.46
C ARG A 79 9.88 -10.29 5.99
N LEU A 80 9.44 -9.39 5.12
CA LEU A 80 9.02 -8.03 5.49
C LEU A 80 7.72 -8.04 6.29
N ILE A 81 6.73 -8.85 5.91
CA ILE A 81 5.46 -9.02 6.63
C ILE A 81 5.73 -9.48 8.07
N ALA A 82 6.65 -10.42 8.27
CA ALA A 82 7.00 -10.89 9.61
C ALA A 82 7.53 -9.75 10.52
N GLN A 83 8.23 -8.76 9.97
CA GLN A 83 8.65 -7.57 10.73
C GLN A 83 7.51 -6.56 10.86
N ALA A 84 6.69 -6.38 9.84
CA ALA A 84 5.52 -5.50 9.87
C ALA A 84 4.55 -5.91 10.97
N ILE A 85 4.30 -7.21 11.15
CA ILE A 85 3.46 -7.75 12.23
C ILE A 85 4.03 -7.42 13.61
N LYS A 86 5.35 -7.48 13.79
CA LYS A 86 5.97 -7.10 15.08
C LYS A 86 5.80 -5.62 15.37
N PHE A 87 5.94 -4.77 14.35
CA PHE A 87 5.76 -3.33 14.47
C PHE A 87 4.28 -2.94 14.64
N ARG A 88 3.38 -3.70 14.00
CA ARG A 88 1.95 -3.44 13.93
C ARG A 88 1.17 -4.76 14.10
N PRO A 89 0.90 -5.21 15.34
CA PRO A 89 0.33 -6.53 15.62
C PRO A 89 -1.03 -6.82 14.96
N ASP A 90 -1.90 -5.82 14.81
CA ASP A 90 -3.19 -5.94 14.15
C ASP A 90 -3.08 -6.28 12.66
N SER A 91 -1.94 -5.98 12.03
CA SER A 91 -1.67 -6.31 10.63
C SER A 91 -1.52 -7.82 10.38
N ALA A 92 -1.39 -8.64 11.43
CA ALA A 92 -1.48 -10.10 11.31
C ALA A 92 -2.81 -10.58 10.74
N GLY A 93 -3.89 -9.81 10.92
CA GLY A 93 -5.21 -10.11 10.36
C GLY A 93 -5.40 -9.63 8.92
N TRP A 94 -4.43 -8.95 8.32
CA TRP A 94 -4.55 -8.45 6.96
C TRP A 94 -4.42 -9.56 5.92
N ARG A 95 -5.15 -9.41 4.81
CA ARG A 95 -5.00 -10.27 3.64
C ARG A 95 -3.86 -9.76 2.77
N TRP A 96 -2.63 -9.97 3.23
CA TRP A 96 -1.43 -9.60 2.49
C TRP A 96 -1.41 -10.23 1.10
N GLU A 97 -1.08 -9.41 0.11
CA GLU A 97 -1.05 -9.84 -1.28
C GLU A 97 -0.07 -8.98 -2.06
N VAL A 98 0.81 -9.62 -2.81
CA VAL A 98 1.72 -8.96 -3.73
C VAL A 98 1.56 -9.56 -5.12
N LYS A 99 1.54 -8.70 -6.14
CA LYS A 99 1.47 -9.10 -7.56
C LYS A 99 2.61 -8.48 -8.34
N VAL A 100 3.13 -9.24 -9.30
CA VAL A 100 4.11 -8.73 -10.27
C VAL A 100 3.36 -8.34 -11.54
N ILE A 101 3.45 -7.06 -11.89
CA ILE A 101 2.81 -6.48 -13.06
C ILE A 101 3.82 -6.48 -14.21
N ASN A 102 3.49 -7.19 -15.29
CA ASN A 102 4.30 -7.21 -16.50
C ASN A 102 4.16 -5.90 -17.27
N ASP A 103 5.09 -4.99 -17.01
CA ASP A 103 5.31 -3.76 -17.74
C ASP A 103 6.80 -3.37 -17.62
N PRO A 104 7.64 -3.80 -18.58
CA PRO A 104 9.09 -3.63 -18.50
C PRO A 104 9.55 -2.17 -18.66
N LYS A 105 8.63 -1.27 -19.05
CA LYS A 105 8.93 0.15 -19.26
C LYS A 105 8.74 0.99 -18.00
N THR A 106 8.02 0.46 -17.01
CA THR A 106 7.62 1.19 -15.81
C THR A 106 8.45 0.74 -14.62
N VAL A 107 9.31 1.63 -14.12
CA VAL A 107 10.08 1.42 -12.88
C VAL A 107 9.24 1.91 -11.71
N ASN A 108 8.52 0.99 -11.06
CA ASN A 108 7.63 1.34 -9.96
C ASN A 108 7.30 0.14 -9.05
N ALA A 109 6.90 0.44 -7.82
CA ALA A 109 6.23 -0.46 -6.88
C ALA A 109 5.29 0.37 -6.00
N PHE A 110 4.22 -0.23 -5.49
CA PHE A 110 3.30 0.46 -4.58
C PHE A 110 2.69 -0.47 -3.55
N CYS A 111 2.20 0.12 -2.45
CA CYS A 111 1.44 -0.54 -1.41
C CYS A 111 0.21 0.30 -1.05
N MET A 112 -0.94 -0.35 -0.94
CA MET A 112 -2.19 0.21 -0.46
C MET A 112 -2.55 -0.39 0.90
N ALA A 113 -3.50 0.23 1.62
CA ALA A 113 -3.88 -0.20 2.96
C ALA A 113 -4.34 -1.67 2.97
N GLY A 114 -4.00 -2.39 4.05
CA GLY A 114 -4.34 -3.80 4.21
C GLY A 114 -3.39 -4.76 3.50
N GLY A 115 -2.17 -4.32 3.20
CA GLY A 115 -1.12 -5.17 2.64
C GLY A 115 -1.30 -5.49 1.16
N LYS A 116 -1.84 -4.54 0.39
CA LYS A 116 -2.13 -4.69 -1.04
C LYS A 116 -1.03 -4.09 -1.88
N MET A 117 -0.11 -4.94 -2.34
CA MET A 117 1.15 -4.54 -2.95
C MET A 117 1.23 -4.95 -4.41
N ALA A 118 1.97 -4.18 -5.20
CA ALA A 118 2.37 -4.61 -6.52
C ALA A 118 3.72 -4.03 -6.92
N ILE A 119 4.43 -4.74 -7.78
CA ILE A 119 5.72 -4.34 -8.33
C ILE A 119 5.76 -4.56 -9.83
N TYR A 120 6.36 -3.63 -10.56
CA TYR A 120 6.39 -3.65 -12.02
C TYR A 120 7.69 -4.30 -12.52
N THR A 121 7.62 -5.05 -13.62
CA THR A 121 8.79 -5.74 -14.17
C THR A 121 9.89 -4.78 -14.65
N GLY A 122 9.58 -3.51 -14.91
CA GLY A 122 10.58 -2.48 -15.20
C GLY A 122 11.63 -2.30 -14.11
N MET A 123 11.35 -2.70 -12.86
CA MET A 123 12.36 -2.78 -11.80
C MET A 123 13.54 -3.67 -12.22
N TRP A 124 13.27 -4.86 -12.77
CA TRP A 124 14.32 -5.77 -13.25
C TRP A 124 14.90 -5.34 -14.59
N GLU A 125 14.06 -4.93 -15.52
CA GLU A 125 14.49 -4.70 -16.90
C GLU A 125 15.31 -3.42 -17.07
N GLN A 126 15.08 -2.40 -16.24
CA GLN A 126 15.79 -1.13 -16.34
C GLN A 126 16.86 -0.94 -15.28
N LEU A 127 16.61 -1.38 -14.04
CA LEU A 127 17.54 -1.14 -12.93
C LEU A 127 18.44 -2.35 -12.63
N LYS A 128 17.98 -3.57 -12.92
CA LYS A 128 18.67 -4.83 -12.58
C LYS A 128 19.12 -4.89 -11.10
N PRO A 129 18.21 -4.66 -10.14
CA PRO A 129 18.54 -4.57 -8.74
C PRO A 129 18.91 -5.93 -8.17
N THR A 130 19.67 -5.89 -7.08
CA THR A 130 19.84 -7.01 -6.15
C THR A 130 18.56 -7.26 -5.34
N ASP A 131 18.46 -8.42 -4.70
CA ASP A 131 17.33 -8.75 -3.81
C ASP A 131 17.20 -7.74 -2.66
N ASP A 132 18.33 -7.23 -2.14
CA ASP A 132 18.35 -6.25 -1.05
C ASP A 132 17.87 -4.87 -1.52
N GLU A 133 18.27 -4.44 -2.72
CA GLU A 133 17.76 -3.20 -3.33
C GLU A 133 16.27 -3.31 -3.64
N LEU A 134 15.79 -4.49 -4.04
CA LEU A 134 14.37 -4.73 -4.26
C LEU A 134 13.58 -4.71 -2.95
N ALA A 135 14.13 -5.26 -1.86
CA ALA A 135 13.50 -5.28 -0.54
C ALA A 135 13.41 -3.90 0.11
N GLN A 136 14.26 -2.96 -0.31
CA GLN A 136 14.28 -1.59 0.20
C GLN A 136 13.16 -0.71 -0.39
N VAL A 137 12.61 -1.09 -1.55
CA VAL A 137 11.56 -0.35 -2.27
C VAL A 137 10.17 -0.75 -1.77
#